data_AF-E1VPC9-F1
#
_entry.id   AF-E1VPC9-F1
#
_cell.length_a   1.000
_cell.length_b   1.000
_cell.length_c   1.000
_cell.angle_alpha   90.00
_cell.angle_beta   90.00
_cell.angle_gamma   90.00
#
_symmetry.space_group_name_H-M   'P 1'
#
loop_
_entity.id
_entity.type
_entity.pdbx_description
1 polymer ?
#
loop_
_entity_poly.entity_id
_entity_poly.type
_entity_poly.pdbx_seq_one_letter_code
_entity_poly.pdbx_strand_id
1 'polypeptide(L)'
;MGTRGEIRSKCTHIAMLTKRKQALSIDNMSTVECPMHLISRKPFTDAAKQFPNQARALEATYKVLRNGEFRSPNQLRNVFPSLDNFKYKDKWWVIDIGGNTLRLIAFIEFRDNRMYVKHIVTHAEYDKLCKKYAKEQD
;
A
#
# COMPACT_ATOMS: atom_id res chain seq x y z
N MET A 1 -30.56 -2.18 -72.46
CA MET A 1 -29.79 -1.01 -72.95
C MET A 1 -29.46 -0.12 -71.75
N GLY A 2 -28.19 0.31 -71.61
CA GLY A 2 -27.68 1.33 -70.68
C GLY A 2 -27.39 0.84 -69.25
N THR A 3 -26.21 0.36 -68.84
CA THR A 3 -24.83 0.93 -68.65
C THR A 3 -24.59 1.80 -67.41
N ARG A 4 -23.61 1.32 -66.62
CA ARG A 4 -22.52 2.00 -65.85
C ARG A 4 -22.79 2.57 -64.44
N GLY A 5 -21.78 2.38 -63.58
CA GLY A 5 -21.56 3.08 -62.29
C GLY A 5 -21.31 2.11 -61.11
N GLU A 6 -20.15 1.47 -60.94
CA GLU A 6 -18.90 2.01 -60.36
C GLU A 6 -18.79 1.92 -58.81
N ILE A 7 -18.02 0.91 -58.35
CA ILE A 7 -16.93 0.95 -57.34
C ILE A 7 -17.20 1.16 -55.82
N ARG A 8 -16.61 0.22 -55.06
CA ARG A 8 -15.97 0.26 -53.72
C ARG A 8 -16.75 -0.11 -52.43
N SER A 9 -16.28 -1.24 -51.90
CA SER A 9 -15.71 -1.39 -50.55
C SER A 9 -16.65 -1.55 -49.35
N LYS A 10 -16.57 -2.74 -48.72
CA LYS A 10 -16.23 -2.99 -47.31
C LYS A 10 -16.44 -4.49 -47.03
N CYS A 11 -15.36 -5.25 -46.96
CA CYS A 11 -14.64 -5.59 -45.72
C CYS A 11 -15.51 -6.36 -44.72
N THR A 12 -15.27 -7.66 -44.75
CA THR A 12 -15.60 -8.82 -43.91
C THR A 12 -16.03 -8.54 -42.46
N HIS A 13 -17.19 -9.10 -42.11
CA HIS A 13 -17.69 -9.33 -40.76
C HIS A 13 -16.87 -10.42 -40.04
N ILE A 14 -16.29 -10.11 -38.88
CA ILE A 14 -15.99 -11.10 -37.83
C ILE A 14 -16.27 -10.47 -36.45
N ALA A 15 -17.20 -11.11 -35.73
CA ALA A 15 -17.44 -11.08 -34.29
C ALA A 15 -17.66 -9.71 -33.58
N MET A 16 -18.94 -9.35 -33.44
CA MET A 16 -19.40 -8.54 -32.30
C MET A 16 -19.48 -9.44 -31.07
N LEU A 17 -18.88 -9.04 -29.93
CA LEU A 17 -19.42 -9.29 -28.59
C LEU A 17 -18.73 -8.38 -27.55
N THR A 18 -19.54 -7.47 -27.00
CA THR A 18 -19.43 -6.84 -25.67
C THR A 18 -18.37 -5.75 -25.40
N LYS A 19 -18.54 -4.59 -26.06
CA LYS A 19 -18.29 -3.29 -25.41
C LYS A 19 -19.57 -2.83 -24.70
N ARG A 20 -19.65 -2.97 -23.37
CA ARG A 20 -20.53 -2.14 -22.54
C ARG A 20 -19.69 -1.11 -21.82
N LYS A 21 -19.37 -0.03 -22.56
CA LYS A 21 -19.08 1.28 -21.96
C LYS A 21 -20.42 1.79 -21.42
N GLN A 22 -20.54 1.95 -20.12
CA GLN A 22 -21.53 2.84 -19.55
C GLN A 22 -20.78 4.05 -18.99
N ALA A 23 -21.15 5.22 -19.50
CA ALA A 23 -20.59 6.51 -19.17
C ALA A 23 -20.98 6.92 -17.75
N LEU A 24 -20.01 7.44 -17.00
CA LEU A 24 -20.23 8.41 -15.93
C LEU A 24 -19.13 9.47 -16.05
N SER A 25 -19.55 10.63 -16.56
CA SER A 25 -19.17 11.98 -16.13
C SER A 25 -17.67 12.28 -15.94
N ILE A 26 -17.11 12.95 -16.94
CA ILE A 26 -15.88 13.74 -16.80
C ILE A 26 -16.32 15.08 -16.21
N ASP A 27 -16.21 15.24 -14.89
CA ASP A 27 -16.32 16.54 -14.22
C ASP A 27 -15.31 16.59 -13.06
N ASN A 28 -14.47 17.63 -13.07
CA ASN A 28 -13.63 18.14 -11.98
C ASN A 28 -12.42 17.31 -11.53
N MET A 29 -11.18 17.72 -11.84
CA MET A 29 -10.40 18.76 -11.15
C MET A 29 -9.70 18.23 -9.88
N SER A 30 -8.35 18.16 -9.95
CA SER A 30 -7.37 18.09 -8.84
C SER A 30 -7.61 16.99 -7.78
N THR A 31 -6.85 15.90 -7.78
CA THR A 31 -5.55 15.84 -7.09
C THR A 31 -4.67 14.77 -7.74
N VAL A 32 -3.37 15.05 -7.87
CA VAL A 32 -2.38 13.97 -7.95
C VAL A 32 -2.44 13.27 -6.58
N GLU A 33 -3.22 12.21 -6.46
CA GLU A 33 -3.28 11.42 -5.23
C GLU A 33 -2.01 10.56 -5.18
N CYS A 34 -0.95 11.16 -4.61
CA CYS A 34 0.33 10.50 -4.41
C CYS A 34 0.16 9.48 -3.26
N PRO A 35 0.24 8.17 -3.54
CA PRO A 35 0.12 7.18 -2.50
C PRO A 35 1.30 7.29 -1.53
N MET A 36 1.14 6.76 -0.31
CA MET A 36 2.15 6.88 0.73
C MET A 36 3.52 6.41 0.25
N HIS A 37 4.51 7.30 0.36
CA HIS A 37 5.85 7.06 -0.13
C HIS A 37 6.62 6.19 0.88
N LEU A 38 6.62 4.88 0.63
CA LEU A 38 7.48 3.93 1.34
C LEU A 38 8.92 4.04 0.85
N ILE A 39 9.80 4.50 1.74
CA ILE A 39 11.15 4.91 1.35
C ILE A 39 12.08 3.73 1.10
N SER A 40 11.83 2.60 1.78
CA SER A 40 12.61 1.40 1.53
C SER A 40 11.75 0.15 1.54
N ARG A 41 11.90 -0.65 0.49
CA ARG A 41 11.36 -2.02 0.41
C ARG A 41 12.26 -3.03 1.11
N LYS A 42 13.54 -2.68 1.34
CA LYS A 42 14.54 -3.59 1.89
C LYS A 42 14.12 -4.26 3.21
N PRO A 43 13.54 -3.55 4.21
CA PRO A 43 13.08 -4.17 5.44
C PRO A 43 12.04 -5.28 5.23
N PHE A 44 11.12 -5.10 4.28
CA PHE A 44 10.13 -6.13 3.94
C PHE A 44 10.77 -7.33 3.27
N THR A 45 11.70 -7.10 2.34
CA THR A 45 12.43 -8.18 1.66
C THR A 45 13.28 -8.99 2.63
N ASP A 46 13.98 -8.32 3.55
CA ASP A 46 14.83 -8.96 4.54
C ASP A 46 13.96 -9.75 5.55
N ALA A 47 12.85 -9.17 6.01
CA ALA A 47 11.90 -9.86 6.87
C ALA A 47 11.23 -11.06 6.17
N ALA A 48 10.93 -10.97 4.87
CA ALA A 48 10.37 -12.09 4.11
C ALA A 48 11.34 -13.26 3.97
N LYS A 49 12.66 -12.98 3.92
CA LYS A 49 13.69 -14.03 3.95
C LYS A 49 13.83 -14.66 5.34
N GLN A 50 13.75 -13.84 6.39
CA GLN A 50 13.85 -14.32 7.77
C GLN A 50 12.62 -15.10 8.23
N PHE A 51 11.43 -14.68 7.77
CA PHE A 51 10.13 -15.25 8.13
C PHE A 51 9.37 -15.69 6.87
N PRO A 52 9.78 -16.79 6.21
CA PRO A 52 9.16 -17.25 4.96
C PRO A 52 7.67 -17.56 5.12
N ASN A 53 7.27 -18.07 6.30
CA ASN A 53 5.87 -18.34 6.63
C ASN A 53 4.99 -17.09 6.58
N GLN A 54 5.57 -15.90 6.81
CA GLN A 54 4.88 -14.62 6.82
C GLN A 54 5.18 -13.76 5.59
N ALA A 55 5.94 -14.29 4.61
CA ALA A 55 6.34 -13.54 3.42
C ALA A 55 5.13 -13.00 2.64
N ARG A 56 4.07 -13.80 2.49
CA ARG A 56 2.84 -13.39 1.82
C ARG A 56 2.12 -12.26 2.56
N ALA A 57 2.07 -12.32 3.90
CA ALA A 57 1.48 -11.26 4.71
C ALA A 57 2.30 -9.97 4.62
N LEU A 58 3.64 -10.07 4.70
CA LEU A 58 4.55 -8.93 4.54
C LEU A 58 4.39 -8.26 3.16
N GLU A 59 4.29 -9.04 2.10
CA GLU A 59 4.10 -8.51 0.74
C GLU A 59 2.72 -7.85 0.58
N ALA A 60 1.66 -8.45 1.13
CA ALA A 60 0.32 -7.87 1.13
C ALA A 60 0.29 -6.54 1.88
N THR A 61 0.86 -6.48 3.09
CA THR A 61 0.98 -5.25 3.88
C THR A 61 1.77 -4.18 3.12
N TYR A 62 2.88 -4.55 2.48
CA TYR A 62 3.66 -3.62 1.64
C TYR A 62 2.83 -3.05 0.49
N LYS A 63 2.06 -3.88 -0.22
CA LYS A 63 1.18 -3.42 -1.32
C LYS A 63 0.08 -2.49 -0.84
N VAL A 64 -0.56 -2.81 0.28
CA VAL A 64 -1.60 -1.97 0.89
C VAL A 64 -1.03 -0.62 1.31
N LEU A 65 0.13 -0.60 1.98
CA LEU A 65 0.77 0.64 2.40
C LEU A 65 1.24 1.48 1.22
N ARG A 66 1.83 0.84 0.20
CA ARG A 66 2.36 1.52 -0.99
C ARG A 66 1.27 2.11 -1.89
N ASN A 67 0.09 1.50 -1.93
CA ASN A 67 -1.01 1.95 -2.77
C ASN A 67 -2.05 2.76 -1.98
N GLY A 68 -1.97 2.77 -0.66
CA GLY A 68 -2.88 3.50 0.21
C GLY A 68 -2.46 4.96 0.39
N GLU A 69 -3.45 5.83 0.55
CA GLU A 69 -3.26 7.18 1.02
C GLU A 69 -3.78 7.30 2.45
N PHE A 70 -2.91 7.77 3.35
CA PHE A 70 -3.25 7.93 4.75
C PHE A 70 -2.84 9.33 5.18
N ARG A 71 -3.82 10.24 5.27
CA ARG A 71 -3.62 11.62 5.75
C ARG A 71 -3.78 11.75 7.26
N SER A 72 -4.35 10.74 7.91
CA SER A 72 -4.51 10.72 9.37
C SER A 72 -4.25 9.32 9.95
N PRO A 73 -3.84 9.25 11.23
CA PRO A 73 -3.72 7.97 11.93
C PRO A 73 -5.01 7.17 11.94
N ASN A 74 -6.17 7.83 12.00
CA ASN A 74 -7.47 7.17 12.00
C ASN A 74 -7.75 6.44 10.67
N GLN A 75 -7.36 7.03 9.54
CA GLN A 75 -7.46 6.35 8.24
C GLN A 75 -6.57 5.11 8.17
N LEU A 76 -5.34 5.22 8.69
CA LEU A 76 -4.44 4.06 8.77
C LEU A 76 -4.99 2.99 9.71
N ARG A 77 -5.63 3.38 10.82
CA ARG A 77 -6.27 2.48 11.77
C ARG A 77 -7.48 1.74 11.19
N ASN A 78 -8.22 2.35 10.26
CA ASN A 78 -9.32 1.68 9.57
C ASN A 78 -8.83 0.51 8.69
N VAL A 79 -7.61 0.60 8.16
CA VAL A 79 -7.00 -0.48 7.37
C VAL A 79 -6.24 -1.45 8.26
N PHE A 80 -5.52 -0.95 9.25
CA PHE A 80 -4.77 -1.72 10.24
C PHE A 80 -5.31 -1.42 11.64
N PRO A 81 -6.32 -2.17 12.12
CA PRO A 81 -6.91 -1.93 13.44
C PRO A 81 -5.92 -2.16 14.60
N SER A 82 -4.84 -2.90 14.34
CA SER A 82 -3.71 -3.12 15.25
C SER A 82 -2.73 -1.95 15.34
N LEU A 83 -2.98 -0.85 14.62
CA LEU A 83 -2.14 0.35 14.66
C LEU A 83 -2.12 0.93 16.08
N ASP A 84 -0.92 1.00 16.66
CA ASP A 84 -0.67 1.63 17.96
C ASP A 84 0.49 2.63 17.88
N ASN A 85 0.49 3.60 18.78
CA ASN A 85 1.55 4.60 18.88
C ASN A 85 2.70 4.07 19.73
N PHE A 86 3.95 4.30 19.30
CA PHE A 86 5.11 3.88 20.06
C PHE A 86 5.49 4.91 21.13
N LYS A 87 5.21 4.59 22.39
CA LYS A 87 5.33 5.50 23.55
C LYS A 87 6.69 6.19 23.72
N TYR A 88 7.79 5.55 23.29
CA TYR A 88 9.15 6.05 23.53
C TYR A 88 9.69 6.94 22.40
N LYS A 89 9.00 7.05 21.26
CA LYS A 89 9.44 7.91 20.14
C LYS A 89 8.27 8.55 19.42
N ASP A 90 8.35 9.86 19.25
CA ASP A 90 7.33 10.60 18.50
C ASP A 90 7.25 10.15 17.04
N LYS A 91 5.99 10.07 16.55
CA LYS A 91 5.64 9.69 15.17
C LYS A 91 6.08 8.27 14.77
N TRP A 92 6.43 7.44 15.75
CA TRP A 92 6.64 6.01 15.56
C TRP A 92 5.33 5.26 15.80
N TRP A 93 5.06 4.31 14.93
CA TRP A 93 3.85 3.52 14.90
C TRP A 93 4.19 2.04 14.83
N VAL A 94 3.36 1.24 15.48
CA VAL A 94 3.47 -0.21 15.52
C VAL A 94 2.26 -0.82 14.83
N ILE A 95 2.50 -1.75 13.91
CA ILE A 95 1.46 -2.47 13.17
C ILE A 95 1.72 -3.97 13.26
N ASP A 96 0.66 -4.74 13.48
CA ASP A 96 0.74 -6.19 13.55
C ASP A 96 0.66 -6.82 12.16
N ILE A 97 1.56 -7.75 11.88
CA ILE A 97 1.62 -8.47 10.61
C ILE A 97 1.53 -9.97 10.86
N GLY A 98 0.78 -10.67 10.00
CA GLY A 98 0.75 -12.13 10.00
C GLY A 98 0.04 -12.71 11.23
N GLY A 99 -1.07 -12.11 11.65
CA GLY A 99 -1.86 -12.60 12.79
C GLY A 99 -1.16 -12.40 14.14
N ASN A 100 -0.61 -11.20 14.37
CA ASN A 100 0.11 -10.84 15.62
C ASN A 100 1.43 -11.60 15.86
N THR A 101 1.99 -12.21 14.81
CA THR A 101 3.29 -12.89 14.90
C THR A 101 4.46 -11.88 14.86
N LEU A 102 4.33 -10.86 14.01
CA LEU A 102 5.36 -9.86 13.77
C LEU A 102 4.84 -8.46 14.09
N ARG A 103 5.73 -7.62 14.60
CA ARG A 103 5.51 -6.19 14.85
C ARG A 103 6.34 -5.39 13.86
N LEU A 104 5.68 -4.59 13.05
CA LEU A 104 6.30 -3.61 12.19
C LEU A 104 6.34 -2.27 12.90
N ILE A 105 7.54 -1.78 13.16
CA ILE A 105 7.80 -0.45 13.69
C ILE A 105 8.17 0.45 12.53
N ALA A 106 7.40 1.50 12.33
CA ALA A 106 7.64 2.48 11.28
C ALA A 106 7.49 3.90 11.81
N PHE A 107 8.34 4.79 11.31
CA PHE A 107 8.13 6.21 11.43
C PHE A 107 7.22 6.67 10.28
N ILE A 108 6.12 7.32 10.61
CA ILE A 108 5.13 7.79 9.65
C ILE A 108 4.91 9.28 9.84
N GLU A 109 5.17 10.04 8.78
CA GLU A 109 4.84 11.45 8.68
C GLU A 109 3.61 11.61 7.78
N PHE A 110 2.45 11.83 8.40
CA PHE A 110 1.18 11.98 7.69
C PHE A 110 1.09 13.29 6.89
N ARG A 111 1.85 14.33 7.27
CA ARG A 111 1.85 15.60 6.53
C ARG A 111 2.50 15.47 5.16
N ASP A 112 3.62 14.75 5.10
CA ASP A 112 4.40 14.56 3.88
C ASP A 112 4.06 13.23 3.17
N ASN A 113 3.12 12.45 3.70
CA ASN A 113 2.77 11.09 3.26
C ASN A 113 4.01 10.18 3.12
N ARG A 114 4.95 10.26 4.08
CA ARG A 114 6.20 9.48 4.08
C ARG A 114 6.19 8.42 5.16
N MET A 115 6.59 7.21 4.78
CA MET A 115 6.74 6.09 5.72
C MET A 115 8.13 5.47 5.62
N TYR A 116 8.76 5.38 6.78
CA TYR A 116 10.06 4.75 6.97
C TYR A 116 9.91 3.55 7.88
N VAL A 117 10.04 2.35 7.33
CA VAL A 117 10.08 1.13 8.14
C VAL A 117 11.43 1.04 8.82
N LYS A 118 11.42 0.99 10.15
CA LYS A 118 12.63 0.88 10.97
C LYS A 118 12.95 -0.58 11.24
N HIS A 119 11.97 -1.32 11.75
CA HIS A 119 12.15 -2.69 12.19
C HIS A 119 10.89 -3.52 11.88
N ILE A 120 11.10 -4.76 11.44
CA ILE A 120 10.06 -5.79 11.39
C ILE A 120 10.60 -6.94 12.23
N VAL A 121 10.00 -7.16 13.38
CA VAL A 121 10.56 -8.02 14.43
C VAL A 121 9.49 -8.88 15.07
N THR A 122 9.91 -9.92 15.78
CA THR A 122 9.01 -10.73 16.61
C THR A 122 8.56 -9.98 17.87
N HIS A 123 7.53 -10.49 18.55
CA HIS A 123 7.09 -9.94 19.83
C HIS A 123 8.21 -9.92 20.89
N ALA A 124 9.05 -10.97 20.94
CA ALA A 124 10.16 -11.07 21.89
C ALA A 124 11.24 -10.00 21.63
N GLU A 125 11.53 -9.71 20.35
CA GLU A 125 12.47 -8.65 19.97
C GLU A 125 11.87 -7.26 20.17
N TYR A 126 10.56 -7.11 19.95
CA TYR A 126 9.84 -5.86 20.23
C TYR A 126 9.96 -5.46 21.71
N ASP A 127 9.81 -6.40 22.65
CA ASP A 127 10.00 -6.14 24.09
C ASP A 127 11.44 -5.69 24.41
N LYS A 128 12.44 -6.30 23.77
CA LYS A 128 13.85 -5.88 23.90
C LYS A 128 14.05 -4.46 23.37
N LEU A 129 13.44 -4.11 22.23
CA LEU A 129 13.48 -2.75 21.69
C LEU A 129 12.81 -1.74 22.61
N CYS A 130 11.65 -2.08 23.20
CA CYS A 130 10.98 -1.23 24.18
C CYS A 130 11.89 -0.92 25.36
N LYS A 131 12.54 -1.95 25.94
CA LYS A 131 13.50 -1.79 27.04
C LYS A 131 14.72 -0.96 26.64
N LYS A 132 15.18 -1.08 25.40
CA LYS A 132 16.31 -0.29 24.89
C LYS A 132 15.93 1.19 24.77
N TYR A 133 14.82 1.49 24.09
CA TYR A 133 14.39 2.87 23.88
C TYR A 133 13.91 3.56 25.16
N ALA A 134 13.38 2.80 26.12
CA ALA A 134 13.05 3.33 27.45
C ALA A 134 14.28 3.90 28.17
N LYS A 135 15.46 3.27 28.03
CA LYS A 135 16.71 3.71 28.66
C LYS A 135 17.40 4.86 27.94
N GLU A 136 17.10 5.07 26.66
CA GLU A 136 17.67 6.17 25.86
C GLU A 136 16.97 7.52 26.11
N GLN A 137 15.86 7.53 26.86
CA GLN A 137 15.11 8.75 27.20
C GLN A 137 15.46 9.36 28.57
N ASP A 138 16.27 8.67 29.39
CA ASP A 138 16.86 9.19 30.65
C ASP A 138 18.20 9.90 30.38
#